data_AF-A0A7X8FZP5-F1
#
_entry.id   AF-A0A7X8FZP5-F1
#
_cell.length_a   1.000
_cell.length_b   1.000
_cell.length_c   1.000
_cell.angle_alpha   90.00
_cell.angle_beta   90.00
_cell.angle_gamma   90.00
#
_symmetry.space_group_name_H-M   'P 1'
#
loop_
_entity.id
_entity.type
_entity.pdbx_description
1 polymer ?
#
loop_
_entity_poly.entity_id
_entity_poly.type
_entity_poly.pdbx_seq_one_letter_code
_entity_poly.pdbx_strand_id
1 'polypeptide(L)'
;GNETCGDVMEIYLKVEDDKIKDVSFRTFGCAAAIATSSVATEMIKGKTVDEALALTNKTVTDELGGLPPVKRHCSVLAEEGIQGALKNYKNNNI
;
A
#
# COMPACT_ATOMS: atom_id res chain seq x y z
N GLY A 1 -7.48 3.65 -7.01
CA GLY A 1 -8.68 2.80 -7.12
C GLY A 1 -8.65 2.12 -8.47
N ASN A 2 -9.16 0.90 -8.58
CA ASN A 2 -9.11 0.14 -9.83
C ASN A 2 -10.49 0.09 -10.48
N GLU A 3 -10.66 0.82 -11.59
CA GLU A 3 -11.92 0.91 -12.33
C GLU A 3 -12.35 -0.41 -12.99
N THR A 4 -11.41 -1.34 -13.19
CA THR A 4 -11.69 -2.62 -13.84
C THR A 4 -12.37 -3.62 -12.89
N CYS A 5 -12.02 -3.60 -11.61
CA CYS A 5 -12.61 -4.50 -10.60
C CYS A 5 -13.52 -3.79 -9.58
N GLY A 6 -13.54 -2.45 -9.56
CA GLY A 6 -14.32 -1.66 -8.61
C GLY A 6 -13.69 -1.56 -7.22
N ASP A 7 -12.47 -2.09 -7.04
CA ASP A 7 -11.78 -2.04 -5.75
C ASP A 7 -11.29 -0.60 -5.45
N VAL A 8 -11.63 -0.11 -4.26
CA VAL A 8 -11.23 1.20 -3.76
C VAL A 8 -10.41 1.03 -2.49
N MET A 9 -9.36 1.83 -2.35
CA MET A 9 -8.48 1.80 -1.20
C MET A 9 -8.06 3.22 -0.84
N GLU A 10 -8.04 3.49 0.45
CA GLU A 10 -7.59 4.72 1.07
C GLU A 10 -6.55 4.37 2.14
N ILE A 11 -5.42 5.07 2.13
CA ILE A 11 -4.30 4.86 3.07
C ILE A 11 -4.16 6.11 3.92
N TYR A 12 -4.05 5.93 5.23
CA TYR A 12 -3.75 6.97 6.19
C TYR A 12 -2.35 6.75 6.73
N LEU A 13 -1.52 7.79 6.68
CA LEU A 13 -0.13 7.76 7.14
C LEU A 13 0.05 8.76 8.27
N LYS A 14 0.76 8.34 9.32
CA LYS A 14 1.29 9.23 10.34
C LYS A 14 2.82 9.19 10.27
N VAL A 15 3.42 10.31 9.87
CA VAL A 15 4.87 10.46 9.71
C VAL A 15 5.39 11.44 10.75
N GLU A 16 6.46 11.07 11.45
CA GLU A 16 7.19 11.91 12.41
C GLU A 16 8.69 11.67 12.20
N ASP A 17 9.50 12.74 12.15
CA ASP A 17 10.95 12.68 11.95
C ASP A 17 11.35 11.80 10.73
N ASP A 18 10.65 11.99 9.62
CA ASP A 18 10.83 11.25 8.35
C ASP A 18 10.57 9.71 8.46
N LYS A 19 9.94 9.26 9.55
CA LYS A 19 9.57 7.85 9.76
C LYS A 19 8.06 7.68 9.84
N ILE A 20 7.57 6.61 9.22
CA ILE A 20 6.16 6.20 9.26
C ILE A 20 5.89 5.59 10.64
N LYS A 21 5.35 6.38 11.57
CA LYS A 21 5.02 5.92 12.93
C LYS A 21 3.84 4.97 12.93
N ASP A 22 2.83 5.30 12.15
CA ASP A 22 1.65 4.49 12.02
C ASP A 22 1.05 4.58 10.62
N VAL A 23 0.37 3.52 10.24
CA VAL A 23 -0.29 3.40 8.96
C VAL A 23 -1.57 2.58 9.15
N SER A 24 -2.65 3.07 8.55
CA SER A 24 -3.91 2.34 8.50
C SER A 24 -4.49 2.43 7.10
N PHE A 25 -5.38 1.52 6.78
CA PHE A 25 -6.03 1.49 5.48
C PHE A 25 -7.52 1.26 5.64
N ARG A 26 -8.26 1.75 4.65
CA ARG A 26 -9.66 1.40 4.43
C ARG A 26 -9.78 0.94 3.00
N THR A 27 -10.29 -0.27 2.80
CA THR A 27 -10.51 -0.80 1.45
C THR A 27 -11.89 -1.37 1.32
N PHE A 28 -12.47 -1.17 0.14
CA PHE A 28 -13.62 -1.90 -0.34
C PHE A 28 -13.15 -2.74 -1.53
N GLY A 29 -13.19 -4.05 -1.38
CA GLY A 29 -12.73 -4.97 -2.42
C GLY A 29 -12.73 -6.42 -1.97
N CYS A 30 -12.14 -7.27 -2.80
CA CYS A 30 -12.09 -8.70 -2.52
C CYS A 30 -11.11 -9.06 -1.38
N ALA A 31 -11.17 -10.30 -0.89
CA ALA A 31 -10.26 -10.78 0.16
C ALA A 31 -8.77 -10.63 -0.19
N ALA A 32 -8.42 -10.71 -1.48
CA ALA A 32 -7.04 -10.48 -1.92
C ALA A 32 -6.65 -9.01 -1.76
N ALA A 33 -7.53 -8.05 -2.08
CA ALA A 33 -7.29 -6.64 -1.84
C ALA A 33 -7.03 -6.36 -0.35
N ILE A 34 -7.90 -6.89 0.53
CA ILE A 34 -7.74 -6.76 2.00
C ILE A 34 -6.39 -7.33 2.46
N ALA A 35 -6.05 -8.55 2.02
CA ALA A 35 -4.79 -9.19 2.39
C ALA A 35 -3.56 -8.42 1.88
N THR A 36 -3.57 -7.97 0.62
CA THR A 36 -2.47 -7.18 0.05
C THR A 36 -2.31 -5.84 0.73
N SER A 37 -3.41 -5.14 1.05
CA SER A 37 -3.35 -3.88 1.79
C SER A 37 -2.78 -4.07 3.17
N SER A 38 -3.22 -5.11 3.90
CA SER A 38 -2.72 -5.41 5.25
C SER A 38 -1.22 -5.69 5.27
N VAL A 39 -0.74 -6.53 4.36
CA VAL A 39 0.70 -6.84 4.27
C VAL A 39 1.49 -5.61 3.87
N ALA A 40 1.02 -4.87 2.86
CA ALA A 40 1.69 -3.67 2.39
C ALA A 40 1.83 -2.61 3.49
N THR A 41 0.80 -2.40 4.33
CA THR A 41 0.88 -1.46 5.46
C THR A 41 1.87 -1.92 6.53
N GLU A 42 1.89 -3.20 6.89
CA GLU A 42 2.87 -3.71 7.87
C GLU A 42 4.31 -3.59 7.35
N MET A 43 4.52 -3.81 6.06
CA MET A 43 5.85 -3.72 5.43
C MET A 43 6.46 -2.31 5.43
N ILE A 44 5.65 -1.26 5.52
CA ILE A 44 6.12 0.14 5.50
C ILE A 44 6.13 0.78 6.89
N LYS A 45 5.45 0.18 7.87
CA LYS A 45 5.40 0.71 9.24
C LYS A 45 6.80 0.73 9.85
N GLY A 46 7.19 1.85 10.42
CA GLY A 46 8.50 2.08 11.03
C GLY A 46 9.64 2.43 10.06
N LYS A 47 9.40 2.35 8.74
CA LYS A 47 10.39 2.72 7.70
C LYS A 47 10.41 4.22 7.44
N THR A 48 11.47 4.69 6.79
CA THR A 48 11.49 6.05 6.26
C THR A 48 10.58 6.18 5.04
N VAL A 49 10.22 7.41 4.68
CA VAL A 49 9.41 7.67 3.48
C VAL A 49 10.10 7.15 2.22
N ASP A 50 11.41 7.30 2.12
CA ASP A 50 12.19 6.84 0.96
C ASP A 50 12.30 5.30 0.90
N GLU A 51 12.47 4.64 2.03
CA GLU A 51 12.43 3.17 2.09
C GLU A 51 11.05 2.62 1.72
N ALA A 52 9.98 3.29 2.15
CA ALA A 52 8.61 2.90 1.84
C ALA A 52 8.26 3.10 0.36
N LEU A 53 8.89 4.07 -0.33
CA LEU A 53 8.73 4.26 -1.78
C LEU A 53 9.33 3.11 -2.61
N ALA A 54 10.24 2.32 -2.05
CA ALA A 54 10.79 1.13 -2.70
C ALA A 54 9.86 -0.10 -2.63
N LEU A 55 8.70 0.01 -1.97
CA LEU A 55 7.71 -1.07 -1.94
C LEU A 55 7.17 -1.33 -3.35
N THR A 56 7.16 -2.60 -3.74
CA THR A 56 6.61 -3.06 -5.02
C THR A 56 5.53 -4.10 -4.81
N ASN A 57 4.60 -4.22 -5.76
CA ASN A 57 3.56 -5.25 -5.76
C ASN A 57 4.15 -6.67 -5.66
N LYS A 58 5.33 -6.89 -6.23
CA LYS A 58 6.04 -8.16 -6.21
C LYS A 58 6.45 -8.50 -4.80
N THR A 59 7.06 -7.57 -4.07
CA THR A 59 7.45 -7.79 -2.67
C THR A 59 6.23 -8.09 -1.80
N VAL A 60 5.11 -7.36 -1.99
CA VAL A 60 3.85 -7.62 -1.27
C VAL A 60 3.28 -9.01 -1.60
N THR A 61 3.34 -9.40 -2.87
CA THR A 61 2.84 -10.72 -3.32
C THR A 61 3.73 -11.85 -2.80
N ASP A 62 5.04 -11.66 -2.80
CA ASP A 62 6.01 -12.65 -2.31
C ASP A 62 5.84 -12.86 -0.79
N GLU A 63 5.62 -11.78 -0.03
CA GLU A 63 5.36 -11.84 1.42
C GLU A 63 4.05 -12.57 1.75
N LEU A 64 3.04 -12.47 0.87
CA LEU A 64 1.80 -13.25 0.97
C LEU A 64 1.95 -14.74 0.62
N GLY A 65 3.13 -15.19 0.20
CA GLY A 65 3.35 -16.55 -0.30
C GLY A 65 2.85 -16.77 -1.73
N GLY A 66 2.60 -15.68 -2.47
CA GLY A 66 2.14 -15.69 -3.84
C GLY A 66 0.64 -15.41 -4.00
N LEU A 67 0.25 -14.97 -5.20
CA LEU A 67 -1.14 -14.75 -5.59
C LEU A 67 -1.43 -15.44 -6.94
N PRO A 68 -2.62 -16.02 -7.14
CA PRO A 68 -3.04 -16.52 -8.43
C PRO A 68 -2.92 -15.42 -9.51
N PRO A 69 -2.56 -15.75 -10.77
CA PRO A 69 -2.31 -14.75 -11.81
C PRO A 69 -3.45 -13.74 -11.99
N VAL A 70 -4.70 -14.20 -11.88
CA VAL A 70 -5.90 -13.36 -12.03
C VAL A 70 -6.06 -12.30 -10.92
N LYS A 71 -5.46 -12.51 -9.72
CA LYS A 71 -5.58 -11.63 -8.56
C LYS A 71 -4.36 -10.75 -8.31
N ARG A 72 -3.35 -10.79 -9.18
CA ARG A 72 -2.17 -9.92 -9.05
C ARG A 72 -2.51 -8.43 -9.14
N HIS A 73 -3.60 -8.05 -9.82
CA HIS A 73 -4.04 -6.65 -9.87
C HIS A 73 -4.36 -6.06 -8.49
N CYS A 74 -4.74 -6.88 -7.50
CA CYS A 74 -4.97 -6.41 -6.12
C CYS A 74 -3.67 -5.94 -5.45
N SER A 75 -2.54 -6.61 -5.73
CA SER A 75 -1.23 -6.19 -5.22
C SER A 75 -0.74 -4.88 -5.83
N VAL A 76 -1.14 -4.59 -7.07
CA VAL A 76 -0.87 -3.30 -7.73
C VAL A 76 -1.63 -2.17 -7.04
N LEU A 77 -2.91 -2.40 -6.70
CA LEU A 77 -3.70 -1.41 -5.97
C LEU A 77 -3.04 -1.03 -4.63
N ALA A 78 -2.54 -2.02 -3.89
CA ALA A 78 -1.85 -1.80 -2.61
C ALA A 78 -0.60 -0.94 -2.77
N GLU A 79 0.26 -1.27 -3.75
CA GLU A 79 1.46 -0.49 -4.08
C GLU A 79 1.11 0.96 -4.47
N GLU A 80 0.20 1.13 -5.44
CA GLU A 80 -0.18 2.44 -5.96
C GLU A 80 -0.79 3.33 -4.89
N GLY A 81 -1.62 2.78 -4.00
CA GLY A 81 -2.23 3.57 -2.93
C GLY A 81 -1.22 4.01 -1.87
N ILE A 82 -0.24 3.17 -1.52
CA ILE A 82 0.85 3.58 -0.62
C ILE A 82 1.72 4.64 -1.28
N GLN A 83 2.16 4.43 -2.52
CA GLN A 83 2.97 5.40 -3.24
C GLN A 83 2.22 6.73 -3.43
N GLY A 84 0.92 6.67 -3.70
CA GLY A 84 0.05 7.84 -3.79
C GLY A 84 -0.01 8.62 -2.48
N ALA A 85 -0.19 7.94 -1.36
CA ALA A 85 -0.21 8.56 -0.03
C ALA A 85 1.14 9.17 0.35
N LEU A 86 2.27 8.48 0.07
CA LEU A 86 3.62 9.00 0.33
C LEU A 86 3.94 10.21 -0.55
N LYS A 87 3.55 10.19 -1.83
CA LYS A 87 3.72 11.34 -2.74
C LYS A 87 2.86 12.52 -2.29
N ASN A 88 1.63 12.28 -1.86
CA ASN A 88 0.77 13.32 -1.31
C ASN A 88 1.37 13.96 -0.05
N TYR A 89 1.92 13.14 0.86
CA TYR A 89 2.64 13.62 2.02
C TYR A 89 3.84 14.49 1.63
N LYS A 90 4.66 14.06 0.66
CA LYS A 90 5.80 14.87 0.17
C LYS A 90 5.32 16.20 -0.44
N ASN A 91 4.24 16.20 -1.21
CA ASN A 91 3.76 17.42 -1.88
C ASN A 91 3.08 18.43 -0.93
N ASN A 92 2.48 17.99 0.18
CA ASN A 92 1.79 18.86 1.13
C ASN A 92 2.66 19.37 2.29
N ASN A 93 3.87 18.82 2.46
CA ASN A 93 4.82 19.23 3.50
C ASN A 93 6.08 19.91 2.94
N ILE A 94 6.02 20.39 1.69
CA ILE A 94 7.03 21.26 1.05
C ILE A 94 6.44 22.66 0.93
#